data_AF-A0A7J4I1D3-F1
#
_entry.id   AF-A0A7J4I1D3-F1
#
_cell.length_a   1.000
_cell.length_b   1.000
_cell.length_c   1.000
_cell.angle_alpha   90.00
_cell.angle_beta   90.00
_cell.angle_gamma   90.00
#
_symmetry.space_group_name_H-M   'P 1'
#
loop_
_entity.id
_entity.type
_entity.pdbx_description
1 polymer ?
#
loop_
_entity_poly.entity_id
_entity_poly.type
_entity_poly.pdbx_seq_one_letter_code
_entity_poly.pdbx_strand_id
1 'polypeptide(L)' 'MQIELPKETSKKVHRASELLGIQNQELVQRALIVYLDNLEKYMTLKQEMKDWDALSDEALQSFEKSL' A
#
# COMPACT_ATOMS: atom_id res chain seq x y z
N MET A 1 21.46 -1.28 8.66
CA MET A 1 20.79 0.03 8.53
C MET A 1 19.96 0.26 9.79
N GLN A 2 20.23 1.31 10.57
CA GLN A 2 19.39 1.70 11.70
C GLN A 2 18.38 2.73 11.21
N ILE A 3 17.09 2.49 11.49
CA ILE A 3 16.01 3.44 11.18
C ILE A 3 15.67 4.15 12.49
N GLU A 4 15.95 5.45 12.55
CA GLU A 4 15.55 6.26 13.70
C GLU A 4 14.09 6.69 13.53
N LEU A 5 13.28 6.36 14.53
CA LEU A 5 11.87 6.74 14.57
C LEU A 5 11.71 8.09 15.28
N PRO A 6 10.90 9.03 14.73
CA PRO A 6 10.54 10.24 15.43
C PRO A 6 9.93 9.94 16.80
N LYS A 7 10.18 10.81 17.79
CA LYS A 7 9.76 10.61 19.19
C LYS A 7 8.29 10.23 19.34
N GLU A 8 7.40 10.88 18.59
CA GLU A 8 5.97 10.59 18.63
C GLU A 8 5.61 9.21 18.04
N THR A 9 6.30 8.80 16.98
CA THR A 9 6.14 7.46 16.40
C THR A 9 6.64 6.40 17.37
N SER A 10 7.80 6.62 18.02
CA SER A 10 8.35 5.71 19.02
C SER A 10 7.41 5.51 20.22
N LYS A 11 6.77 6.58 20.72
CA LYS A 11 5.75 6.48 21.78
C LYS A 11 4.56 5.62 21.34
N LYS A 12 4.08 5.80 20.11
CA LYS A 12 2.95 5.01 19.57
C LYS A 12 3.31 3.54 19.43
N VAL A 13 4.50 3.26 18.89
CA VAL A 13 5.04 1.89 18.76
C VAL A 13 5.15 1.25 20.15
N HIS A 14 5.70 1.95 21.13
CA HIS A 14 5.83 1.42 22.49
C HIS A 14 4.49 1.09 23.12
N ARG A 15 3.52 2.01 23.06
CA ARG A 15 2.16 1.77 23.57
C ARG A 15 1.50 0.57 22.90
N ALA A 16 1.62 0.44 21.58
CA ALA A 16 1.05 -0.67 20.83
C ALA A 16 1.75 -2.00 21.16
N SER A 17 3.06 -1.97 21.34
CA SER A 17 3.87 -3.12 21.78
C SER A 17 3.42 -3.62 23.16
N GLU A 18 3.22 -2.72 24.12
CA GLU A 18 2.71 -3.07 25.45
C GLU A 18 1.31 -3.69 25.39
N LEU A 19 0.40 -3.09 24.61
CA LEU A 19 -0.97 -3.60 24.45
C LEU A 19 -1.03 -4.98 23.81
N LEU A 20 -0.11 -5.27 22.88
CA LEU A 20 -0.08 -6.52 22.13
C LEU A 20 0.84 -7.58 22.77
N GLY A 21 1.63 -7.21 23.78
CA GLY A 21 2.57 -8.11 24.45
C GLY A 21 3.71 -8.60 23.56
N ILE A 22 4.11 -7.82 22.54
CA ILE A 22 5.20 -8.17 21.61
C ILE A 22 6.30 -7.12 21.64
N GLN A 23 7.51 -7.45 21.20
CA GLN A 23 8.63 -6.50 21.20
C GLN A 23 8.43 -5.37 20.19
N ASN A 24 8.90 -4.15 20.51
CA ASN A 24 8.87 -3.00 19.61
C ASN A 24 9.44 -3.31 18.22
N GLN A 25 10.59 -3.99 18.18
CA GLN A 25 11.25 -4.34 16.91
C GLN A 25 10.38 -5.28 16.07
N GLU A 26 9.78 -6.29 16.71
CA GLU A 26 8.88 -7.23 16.04
C GLU A 26 7.62 -6.52 15.51
N LEU A 27 7.02 -5.64 16.31
CA LEU A 27 5.86 -4.84 15.90
C LEU A 27 6.19 -3.99 14.67
N VAL A 28 7.33 -3.29 14.67
CA VAL A 28 7.76 -2.46 13.54
C VAL A 28 8.01 -3.30 12.29
N GLN A 29 8.66 -4.46 12.43
CA GLN A 29 8.88 -5.37 11.30
C GLN A 29 7.56 -5.84 10.70
N ARG A 30 6.60 -6.27 11.52
CA ARG A 30 5.27 -6.69 11.07
C ARG A 30 4.53 -5.55 10.37
N ALA A 31 4.55 -4.36 10.95
CA ALA A 31 3.90 -3.18 10.37
C ALA A 31 4.49 -2.81 9.00
N LEU A 32 5.81 -2.89 8.85
CA LEU A 32 6.49 -2.63 7.58
C LEU A 32 6.10 -3.64 6.51
N ILE A 33 6.08 -4.94 6.82
CA ILE A 33 5.66 -5.99 5.87
C ILE A 33 4.23 -5.71 5.37
N VAL A 34 3.30 -5.47 6.30
CA VAL A 34 1.90 -5.18 5.94
C VAL A 34 1.79 -3.92 5.08
N TYR A 35 2.56 -2.87 5.39
CA TYR A 35 2.54 -1.65 4.60
C TYR A 35 3.11 -1.85 3.20
N LEU A 36 4.19 -2.62 3.06
CA LEU A 36 4.80 -2.95 1.77
C LEU A 36 3.83 -3.76 0.90
N ASP A 37 3.16 -4.78 1.46
CA ASP A 37 2.13 -5.55 0.74
C ASP A 37 0.99 -4.65 0.25
N ASN A 38 0.58 -3.67 1.07
CA ASN A 38 -0.46 -2.71 0.69
C ASN A 38 0.01 -1.77 -0.43
N LEU A 39 1.28 -1.36 -0.43
CA LEU A 39 1.84 -0.56 -1.52
C LEU A 39 1.88 -1.33 -2.84
N GLU A 40 2.24 -2.61 -2.82
CA GLU A 40 2.23 -3.46 -4.01
C GLU A 40 0.81 -3.60 -4.60
N LYS A 41 -0.18 -3.85 -3.74
CA LYS A 41 -1.59 -3.89 -4.15
C LYS A 41 -2.07 -2.57 -4.73
N TYR A 42 -1.69 -1.46 -4.11
CA TYR A 42 -2.03 -0.12 -4.62
C TYR A 42 -1.43 0.13 -6.00
N MET A 43 -0.18 -0.27 -6.23
CA MET A 43 0.47 -0.14 -7.53
C MET A 43 -0.21 -1.01 -8.60
N THR A 44 -0.59 -2.23 -8.24
CA THR A 44 -1.34 -3.15 -9.11
C THR A 44 -2.68 -2.54 -9.50
N LEU A 45 -3.45 -2.06 -8.52
CA LEU A 45 -4.73 -1.41 -8.76
C LEU A 45 -4.58 -0.17 -9.67
N LYS A 46 -3.54 0.64 -9.44
CA LYS A 46 -3.27 1.81 -10.28
C LYS A 46 -2.98 1.42 -11.73
N GLN A 47 -2.26 0.32 -11.95
CA GLN A 47 -2.01 -0.19 -13.29
C GLN A 47 -3.31 -0.70 -13.93
N GLU A 48 -4.11 -1.47 -13.20
CA GLU A 48 -5.41 -1.94 -13.67
C GLU A 48 -6.30 -0.77 -14.11
N MET A 49 -6.41 0.30 -13.31
CA MET A 49 -7.21 1.47 -13.69
C MET A 49 -6.76 2.08 -15.01
N LYS A 50 -5.44 2.17 -15.24
CA LYS A 50 -4.90 2.69 -16.50
C LYS A 50 -5.24 1.78 -17.69
N ASP A 51 -5.17 0.47 -17.49
CA ASP A 51 -5.51 -0.50 -18.54
C ASP A 51 -7.00 -0.47 -18.85
N TRP A 52 -7.85 -0.28 -17.83
CA TRP A 52 -9.29 -0.06 -17.99
C TRP A 52 -9.60 1.20 -18.80
N ASP A 53 -8.94 2.31 -18.51
CA ASP A 53 -9.11 3.55 -19.28
C ASP A 53 -8.76 3.32 -20.76
N ALA A 54 -7.62 2.69 -21.04
CA ALA A 54 -7.19 2.39 -22.40
C ALA A 54 -8.17 1.46 -23.15
N LEU A 55 -8.63 0.39 -22.51
CA LEU A 55 -9.62 -0.53 -23.08
C LEU A 55 -10.95 0.17 -23.35
N SER A 56 -11.34 1.11 -22.49
CA SER A 56 -12.57 1.89 -22.67
C SER A 56 -12.49 2.81 -23.90
N ASP A 57 -11.34 3.45 -24.11
CA ASP A 57 -11.08 4.28 -25.29
C ASP A 57 -11.08 3.44 -26.57
N GLU A 58 -10.44 2.26 -26.54
CA GLU A 58 -10.42 1.32 -27.66
C GLU A 58 -11.83 0.83 -28.02
N ALA A 59 -12.63 0.47 -27.01
CA ALA A 59 -14.01 0.04 -27.20
C ALA A 59 -14.88 1.14 -27.82
N LEU A 60 -14.73 2.39 -27.35
CA LEU A 60 -15.46 3.53 -27.91
C LEU A 60 -15.07 3.76 -29.38
N GLN A 61 -13.78 3.79 -29.69
CA GLN A 61 -13.31 3.95 -31.07
C GLN A 61 -13.81 2.83 -31.99
N SER A 62 -13.87 1.59 -31.51
CA SER A 62 -14.41 0.47 -32.29
C SER A 62 -15.91 0.63 -32.55
N PHE A 63 -16.66 1.10 -31.54
CA PHE A 63 -18.09 1.37 -31.69
C PHE A 63 -18.34 2.47 -32.74
N GLU A 64 -17.62 3.59 -32.66
CA GLU A 64 -17.74 4.70 -33.59
C GLU A 64 -17.45 4.30 -35.05
N LYS A 65 -16.48 3.40 -35.27
CA LYS A 65 -16.16 2.87 -36.62
C LYS A 65 -17.23 1.92 -37.18
N SER A 66 -18.12 1.41 -36.32
CA SER A 66 -19.18 0.47 -36.71
C SER A 66 -20.52 1.14 -37.03
N LEU A 67 -20.61 2.47 -36.83
CA LEU A 67 -21.73 3.33 -37.23
C LEU A 67 -21.56 3.81 -38.67
#